data_AF-A0A8S8Y612-F1
#
_entry.id   AF-A0A8S8Y612-F1
#
_cell.length_a   1.000
_cell.length_b   1.000
_cell.length_c   1.000
_cell.angle_alpha   90.00
_cell.angle_beta   90.00
_cell.angle_gamma   90.00
#
_symmetry.space_group_name_H-M   'P 1'
#
loop_
_entity.id
_entity.type
_entity.pdbx_description
1 polymer ?
#
loop_
_entity_poly.entity_id
_entity_poly.type
_entity_poly.pdbx_seq_one_letter_code
_entity_poly.pdbx_strand_id
1 'polypeptide(L)'
;MGEEDEIWNLNELECHGNHILANQWMTPFVHIISASSGEVLSTIDLSGLPSGTSGDRNEVMNGIAWDEDSEGYWITGKNWTYMHLVSFSEGGNAPENPKTCKMKHQP
;
A
#
# COMPACT_ATOMS: atom_id res chain seq x y z
N MET A 1 -21.32 6.76 -18.41
CA MET A 1 -20.23 7.56 -17.83
C MET A 1 -20.01 6.95 -16.47
N GLY A 2 -18.97 6.12 -16.31
CA GLY A 2 -18.62 5.60 -14.98
C GLY A 2 -18.04 6.77 -14.19
N GLU A 3 -18.51 6.97 -12.97
CA GLU A 3 -17.82 7.84 -12.03
C GLU A 3 -16.49 7.13 -11.72
N GLU A 4 -15.38 7.72 -12.15
CA GLU A 4 -14.08 7.33 -11.64
C GLU A 4 -14.04 7.85 -10.20
N ASP A 5 -14.19 6.94 -9.23
CA ASP A 5 -14.17 7.29 -7.81
C ASP A 5 -12.79 7.87 -7.47
N GLU A 6 -12.77 9.19 -7.24
CA GLU A 6 -11.57 9.90 -6.83
C GLU A 6 -11.09 9.36 -5.48
N ILE A 7 -9.82 8.96 -5.39
CA ILE A 7 -9.22 8.53 -4.13
C ILE A 7 -8.53 9.71 -3.47
N TRP A 8 -9.02 10.09 -2.30
CA TRP A 8 -8.48 11.19 -1.49
C TRP A 8 -7.60 10.67 -0.34
N ASN A 9 -6.78 11.59 0.20
CA ASN A 9 -5.96 11.38 1.40
C ASN A 9 -4.96 10.22 1.31
N LEU A 10 -4.37 10.01 0.13
CA LEU A 10 -3.17 9.17 0.01
C LEU A 10 -2.04 9.75 0.87
N ASN A 11 -1.31 8.90 1.59
CA ASN A 11 -0.33 9.38 2.56
C ASN A 11 1.04 8.68 2.39
N GLU A 12 1.24 7.51 2.99
CA GLU A 12 2.46 6.71 2.81
C GLU A 12 2.48 6.02 1.46
N LEU A 13 3.68 5.91 0.88
CA LEU A 13 3.92 5.35 -0.44
C LEU A 13 5.05 4.31 -0.38
N GLU A 14 4.84 3.18 -1.04
CA GLU A 14 5.88 2.20 -1.30
C GLU A 14 5.95 1.87 -2.78
N CYS A 15 7.17 1.80 -3.32
CA CYS A 15 7.41 1.54 -4.72
C CYS A 15 7.94 0.12 -4.92
N HIS A 16 7.17 -0.72 -5.61
CA HIS A 16 7.59 -2.08 -5.93
C HIS A 16 7.28 -2.41 -7.40
N GLY A 17 8.33 -2.58 -8.21
CA GLY A 17 8.19 -2.80 -9.66
C GLY A 17 7.52 -1.63 -10.37
N ASN A 18 6.43 -1.91 -11.08
CA ASN A 18 5.60 -0.93 -11.79
C ASN A 18 4.42 -0.41 -10.94
N HIS A 19 4.41 -0.72 -9.64
CA HIS A 19 3.33 -0.38 -8.74
C HIS A 19 3.78 0.60 -7.67
N ILE A 20 2.86 1.48 -7.29
CA ILE A 20 2.92 2.29 -6.09
C ILE A 20 1.83 1.76 -5.17
N LEU A 21 2.21 1.31 -3.98
CA LEU A 21 1.27 1.04 -2.92
C LEU A 21 1.10 2.32 -2.12
N ALA A 22 -0.15 2.72 -1.88
CA ALA A 22 -0.45 3.90 -1.10
C ALA A 22 -1.50 3.57 -0.03
N ASN A 23 -1.26 3.93 1.22
CA ASN A 23 -2.34 3.89 2.19
C ASN A 23 -3.28 5.09 2.00
N GLN A 24 -4.54 4.90 2.37
CA GLN A 24 -5.48 6.00 2.51
C GLN A 24 -5.59 6.37 4.00
N TRP A 25 -5.28 7.63 4.32
CA TRP A 25 -5.24 8.10 5.70
C TRP A 25 -6.62 7.96 6.37
N MET A 26 -6.61 7.53 7.63
CA MET A 26 -7.81 7.27 8.45
C MET A 26 -8.68 6.09 7.96
N THR A 27 -8.21 5.28 6.99
CA THR A 27 -8.91 4.07 6.54
C THR A 27 -7.97 2.86 6.64
N PRO A 28 -8.51 1.62 6.59
CA PRO A 28 -7.70 0.41 6.54
C PRO A 28 -7.28 0.04 5.10
N PHE A 29 -7.42 0.96 4.13
CA PHE A 29 -7.22 0.64 2.72
C PHE A 29 -5.80 0.93 2.24
N VAL A 30 -5.28 0.02 1.43
CA VAL A 30 -4.08 0.21 0.61
C VAL A 30 -4.47 0.10 -0.86
N HIS A 31 -4.06 1.06 -1.66
CA HIS A 31 -4.30 1.08 -3.10
C HIS A 31 -3.03 0.66 -3.84
N ILE A 32 -3.16 -0.28 -4.77
CA ILE A 32 -2.13 -0.60 -5.74
C ILE A 32 -2.39 0.27 -6.96
N ILE A 33 -1.44 1.16 -7.26
CA ILE A 33 -1.54 2.17 -8.30
C ILE A 33 -0.50 1.87 -9.36
N SER A 34 -0.89 1.93 -10.64
CA SER A 34 0.05 1.89 -11.75
C SER A 34 0.98 3.10 -11.68
N ALA A 35 2.28 2.86 -11.51
CA ALA A 35 3.29 3.92 -11.47
C ALA A 35 3.38 4.69 -12.82
N SER A 36 2.85 4.10 -13.90
CA SER A 36 2.92 4.65 -15.25
C SER A 36 1.72 5.51 -15.64
N SER A 37 0.51 5.14 -15.20
CA SER A 37 -0.74 5.82 -15.57
C SER A 37 -1.38 6.57 -14.41
N GLY A 38 -1.05 6.23 -13.16
CA GLY A 38 -1.74 6.73 -11.98
C GLY A 38 -3.09 6.04 -11.72
N GLU A 39 -3.47 5.07 -12.54
CA GLU A 39 -4.70 4.29 -12.38
C GLU A 39 -4.62 3.36 -11.16
N VAL A 40 -5.70 3.29 -10.39
CA VAL A 40 -5.84 2.37 -9.26
C VAL A 40 -6.17 0.99 -9.82
N LEU A 41 -5.23 0.06 -9.71
CA LEU A 41 -5.37 -1.32 -10.20
C LEU A 41 -6.15 -2.19 -9.21
N SER A 42 -5.99 -1.93 -7.92
CA SER A 42 -6.66 -2.69 -6.85
C SER A 42 -6.72 -1.91 -5.54
N THR A 43 -7.70 -2.24 -4.70
CA THR A 43 -7.84 -1.74 -3.34
C THR A 43 -7.88 -2.93 -2.39
N ILE A 44 -6.99 -2.95 -1.41
CA ILE A 44 -6.85 -4.00 -0.41
C ILE A 44 -7.43 -3.49 0.90
N ASP A 45 -8.33 -4.27 1.50
CA ASP A 45 -8.87 -4.04 2.84
C ASP A 45 -8.02 -4.76 3.90
N LEU A 46 -7.35 -3.98 4.75
CA LEU A 46 -6.52 -4.48 5.85
C LEU A 46 -7.22 -4.36 7.21
N SER A 47 -8.54 -4.20 7.26
CA SER A 47 -9.30 -4.10 8.51
C SER A 47 -9.17 -5.33 9.42
N GLY A 48 -8.78 -6.48 8.85
CA GLY A 48 -8.48 -7.70 9.59
C GLY A 48 -7.10 -7.73 10.27
N LEU A 49 -6.20 -6.78 9.97
CA LEU A 49 -4.90 -6.72 10.65
C LEU A 49 -5.07 -6.14 12.05
N PRO A 50 -4.53 -6.80 13.09
CA PRO A 50 -4.53 -6.23 14.43
C PRO A 50 -3.68 -4.96 14.43
N SER A 51 -4.33 -3.81 14.61
CA SER A 51 -3.72 -2.48 14.70
C SER A 51 -3.56 -2.05 16.16
N GLY A 52 -2.75 -1.01 16.39
CA GLY A 52 -2.61 -0.21 17.62
C GLY A 52 -3.21 -0.75 18.93
N THR A 53 -2.38 -0.96 19.95
CA THR A 53 -2.83 -1.52 21.23
C THR A 53 -3.48 -0.50 22.17
N SER A 54 -3.44 0.81 21.87
CA SER A 54 -3.88 1.84 22.82
C SER A 54 -5.29 2.37 22.57
N GLY A 55 -5.86 2.13 21.38
CA GLY A 55 -7.16 2.68 20.98
C GLY A 55 -7.13 4.19 20.67
N ASP A 56 -5.96 4.81 20.60
CA ASP A 56 -5.80 6.19 20.14
C ASP A 56 -6.15 6.29 18.65
N ARG A 57 -7.05 7.22 18.31
CA ARG A 57 -7.46 7.52 16.94
C ARG A 57 -6.31 7.91 16.00
N ASN A 58 -5.16 8.30 16.55
CA ASN A 58 -3.96 8.65 15.79
C ASN A 58 -3.09 7.42 15.48
N GLU A 59 -3.39 6.23 16.02
CA GLU A 59 -2.73 4.95 15.71
C GLU A 59 -3.17 4.38 14.35
N VAL A 60 -3.10 5.23 13.33
CA VAL A 60 -3.49 4.88 11.97
C VAL A 60 -2.37 4.13 11.24
N MET A 61 -2.77 3.27 10.30
CA MET A 61 -1.86 2.64 9.35
C MET A 61 -1.02 3.71 8.66
N ASN A 62 0.30 3.52 8.66
CA ASN A 62 1.29 4.43 8.12
C ASN A 62 2.64 3.71 8.11
N GLY A 63 3.05 3.24 6.95
CA GLY A 63 4.29 2.51 6.74
C GLY A 63 4.00 1.25 5.95
N ILE A 64 4.54 1.20 4.74
CA ILE A 64 4.50 0.07 3.82
C ILE A 64 5.95 -0.07 3.32
N ALA A 65 6.49 -1.28 3.33
CA ALA A 65 7.83 -1.53 2.78
C ALA A 65 7.87 -2.91 2.12
N TRP A 66 8.40 -3.01 0.90
CA TRP A 66 8.65 -4.29 0.26
C TRP A 66 9.90 -4.96 0.83
N ASP A 67 9.81 -6.26 1.06
CA ASP A 67 10.89 -7.13 1.50
C ASP A 67 11.16 -8.17 0.41
N GLU A 68 12.26 -7.98 -0.32
CA GLU A 68 12.68 -8.88 -1.41
C GLU A 68 12.99 -10.29 -0.91
N ASP A 69 13.55 -10.44 0.29
CA ASP A 69 13.96 -11.75 0.83
C ASP A 69 12.75 -12.60 1.22
N SER A 70 11.70 -11.94 1.73
CA SER A 70 10.48 -12.61 2.18
C SER A 70 9.35 -12.61 1.13
N GLU A 71 9.56 -11.97 -0.02
CA GLU A 71 8.57 -11.75 -1.07
C GLU A 71 7.23 -11.20 -0.52
N GLY A 72 7.32 -10.19 0.35
CA GLY A 72 6.16 -9.64 1.04
C GLY A 72 6.29 -8.17 1.41
N TYR A 73 5.22 -7.59 1.95
CA TYR A 73 5.18 -6.21 2.42
C TYR A 73 5.11 -6.18 3.94
N TRP A 74 6.03 -5.43 4.54
CA TRP A 74 5.90 -4.99 5.91
C TRP A 74 4.88 -3.86 6.00
N ILE A 75 3.86 -4.05 6.83
CA ILE A 75 2.81 -3.08 7.12
C ILE A 75 2.86 -2.70 8.59
N THR A 76 2.78 -1.41 8.87
CA THR A 76 2.76 -0.86 10.22
C THR A 76 1.89 0.40 10.32
N GLY A 77 1.91 1.04 11.48
CA GLY A 77 1.20 2.29 11.74
C GLY A 77 1.86 3.15 12.80
N LYS A 78 1.34 4.36 12.93
CA LYS A 78 1.81 5.31 13.94
C LYS A 78 1.61 4.69 15.32
N ASN A 79 2.69 4.58 16.10
CA ASN A 79 2.72 3.98 17.44
C ASN A 79 2.22 2.52 17.54
N TRP A 80 2.20 1.76 16.44
CA TRP A 80 1.93 0.33 16.54
C TRP A 80 3.07 -0.40 17.28
N THR A 81 2.72 -1.34 18.14
CA THR A 81 3.69 -2.17 18.87
C THR A 81 4.27 -3.31 18.03
N TYR A 82 3.66 -3.61 16.89
CA TYR A 82 4.03 -4.72 16.00
C TYR A 82 3.98 -4.27 14.54
N MET A 83 4.73 -4.98 13.70
CA MET A 83 4.66 -4.90 12.24
C MET A 83 4.16 -6.24 11.69
N HIS A 84 3.47 -6.21 10.56
CA HIS A 84 2.95 -7.40 9.90
C HIS A 84 3.62 -7.59 8.56
N LEU A 85 4.16 -8.78 8.29
CA LEU A 85 4.57 -9.16 6.94
C LEU A 85 3.38 -9.82 6.25
N VAL A 86 2.95 -9.25 5.13
CA VAL A 86 1.81 -9.74 4.35
C VAL A 86 2.21 -9.97 2.89
N SER A 87 1.63 -10.97 2.25
CA SER A 87 1.71 -11.14 0.80
C SER A 87 0.32 -11.07 0.20
N PHE A 88 0.21 -10.43 -0.97
CA PHE A 88 -1.04 -10.33 -1.71
C PHE A 88 -1.03 -11.39 -2.80
N SER A 89 -1.90 -12.38 -2.69
CA SER A 89 -2.12 -13.32 -3.79
C SER A 89 -3.20 -12.76 -4.71
N GLU A 90 -2.86 -12.54 -5.98
CA GLU A 90 -3.89 -12.26 -6.98
C GLU A 90 -4.83 -13.45 -7.09
N GLY A 91 -6.13 -13.17 -7.19
CA GLY A 91 -7.09 -14.14 -7.69
C GLY A 91 -6.88 -14.38 -9.19
N GLY A 92 -5.79 -15.05 -9.57
CA GLY A 92 -5.54 -15.64 -10.90
C GLY A 92 -5.14 -14.69 -12.04
N ASN A 93 -3.83 -14.72 -12.35
CA ASN A 93 -3.11 -14.31 -13.57
C ASN A 93 -2.73 -12.82 -13.74
N ALA A 94 -1.50 -12.48 -13.37
CA ALA A 94 -0.72 -11.41 -14.00
C ALA A 94 0.69 -11.90 -14.40
N PRO A 95 1.21 -11.46 -15.55
CA PRO A 95 2.52 -11.86 -16.06
C PRO A 95 3.68 -11.07 -15.42
N GLU A 96 4.78 -11.78 -15.19
CA GLU A 96 6.05 -11.29 -14.68
C GLU A 96 6.78 -10.37 -15.68
N ASN A 97 7.11 -9.14 -15.29
CA ASN A 97 8.46 -8.56 -15.43
C ASN A 97 8.56 -7.14 -14.79
N PRO A 98 9.20 -6.96 -13.62
CA PRO A 98 9.31 -5.65 -12.98
C PRO A 98 10.51 -4.86 -13.54
N LYS A 99 10.23 -3.71 -14.18
CA LYS A 99 11.21 -2.62 -14.25
C LYS A 99 10.91 -1.64 -13.12
N THR A 100 11.97 -1.26 -12.42
CA THR A 100 11.95 -0.51 -11.16
C THR A 100 11.30 0.86 -11.30
N CYS A 101 10.40 1.20 -10.37
CA CYS A 101 10.02 2.59 -10.10
C CYS A 101 11.27 3.38 -9.69
N LYS A 102 11.57 4.48 -10.40
CA LYS A 102 12.63 5.43 -10.05
C LYS A 102 11.95 6.69 -9.55
N MET A 103 11.97 6.95 -8.25
CA MET A 103 11.61 8.27 -7.72
C MET A 103 12.62 9.27 -8.28
N LYS A 104 12.22 10.05 -9.29
CA LYS A 104 13.02 11.17 -9.78
C LYS A 104 12.81 12.34 -8.83
N HIS A 105 13.73 12.50 -7.88
CA HIS A 105 13.89 13.79 -7.22
C HIS A 105 14.41 14.77 -8.27
N GLN A 106 13.55 15.66 -8.78
CA GLN A 106 14.01 16.83 -9.52
C GLN A 106 14.20 17.98 -8.53
N PRO A 107 15.31 18.75 -8.65
CA PRO A 107 15.67 19.83 -7.72
C PRO A 107 14.69 21.02 -7.77
#